data_AF-A0A9F2RDA1-F1
#
_entry.id   AF-A0A9F2RDA1-F1
#
_cell.length_a   1.000
_cell.length_b   1.000
_cell.length_c   1.000
_cell.angle_alpha   90.00
_cell.angle_beta   90.00
_cell.angle_gamma   90.00
#
_symmetry.space_group_name_H-M   'P 1'
#
loop_
_entity.id
_entity.type
_entity.pdbx_description
1 polymer ?
#
loop_
_entity_poly.entity_id
_entity_poly.type
_entity_poly.pdbx_seq_one_letter_code
_entity_poly.pdbx_strand_id
1 'polypeptide(L)'
;MALTLWRLRHLQLFCKQGPAACHVLSRNFHFTAYGKKNVSAKVSDSISTQYPVVDHEFDAVVVGAGGAGLRAAFGLSEAGFNTACVSKLFPTRSHTVAAQGGINAALGNMEDDNWRWHFYDTVKGSDWLGDQDAIHYMTEQAPASVIELENYGMPFSRTEDGKIYQRAFGGQSLKFGKGGQAHRCCCVADRTGHSLLHTLYGRVRSCLWGWEQRS
;
A
#
# COMPACT_ATOMS: atom_id res chain seq x y z
N MET A 1 44.72 -3.82 35.15
CA MET A 1 46.07 -3.57 35.70
C MET A 1 46.89 -2.86 34.63
N ALA A 2 47.67 -1.83 35.02
CA ALA A 2 48.41 -0.82 34.22
C ALA A 2 47.50 0.31 33.65
N LEU A 3 47.40 1.56 34.14
CA LEU A 3 48.39 2.59 34.59
C LEU A 3 49.45 2.84 33.49
N THR A 4 49.74 4.05 32.98
CA THR A 4 49.97 5.32 33.70
C THR A 4 50.29 6.52 32.75
N LEU A 5 50.09 7.76 33.25
CA LEU A 5 50.86 9.03 33.03
C LEU A 5 50.73 9.77 31.66
N TRP A 6 50.56 11.10 31.53
CA TRP A 6 51.20 12.26 32.19
C TRP A 6 50.36 13.55 31.92
N ARG A 7 49.81 14.26 32.91
CA ARG A 7 50.33 15.44 33.64
C ARG A 7 50.30 16.81 32.90
N LEU A 8 49.27 17.60 33.24
CA LEU A 8 49.23 19.04 33.57
C LEU A 8 50.41 19.96 33.17
N ARG A 9 50.10 21.05 32.42
CA ARG A 9 50.18 22.47 32.84
C ARG A 9 50.03 23.40 31.62
N HIS A 10 49.02 24.25 31.59
CA HIS A 10 49.20 25.70 31.76
C HIS A 10 47.86 26.41 31.84
N LEU A 11 47.65 27.06 32.99
CA LEU A 11 46.64 28.07 33.22
C LEU A 11 47.09 29.35 32.50
N GLN A 12 46.22 29.97 31.71
CA GLN A 12 46.10 31.42 31.64
C GLN A 12 44.66 31.77 31.26
N LEU A 13 43.90 32.17 32.28
CA LEU A 13 42.67 32.91 32.11
C LEU A 13 42.99 34.25 31.46
N PHE A 14 42.33 34.60 30.36
CA PHE A 14 41.92 35.97 30.14
C PHE A 14 40.54 36.02 29.49
N CYS A 15 39.70 36.78 30.18
CA CYS A 15 38.32 37.12 29.88
C CYS A 15 38.13 37.69 28.47
N LYS A 16 37.12 37.21 27.75
CA LYS A 16 36.20 38.04 26.94
C LYS A 16 34.94 37.24 26.61
N GLN A 17 33.84 37.63 27.27
CA GLN A 17 32.48 37.24 26.91
C GLN A 17 32.13 37.85 25.55
N GLY A 18 31.62 37.02 24.64
CA GLY A 18 30.97 37.40 23.38
C GLY A 18 29.72 36.53 23.18
N PRO A 19 28.67 37.02 22.52
CA PRO A 19 27.33 36.43 22.63
C PRO A 19 27.27 35.08 21.93
N ALA A 20 26.60 34.11 22.57
CA ALA A 20 26.28 32.83 21.98
C ALA A 20 25.31 33.03 20.81
N ALA A 21 25.81 32.93 19.59
CA ALA A 21 24.96 32.75 18.42
C ALA A 21 24.45 31.30 18.43
N CYS A 22 23.16 31.13 18.71
CA CYS A 22 22.46 29.86 18.53
C CYS A 22 22.43 29.56 17.02
N HIS A 23 23.35 28.73 16.53
CA HIS A 23 23.27 28.18 15.19
C HIS A 23 22.09 27.21 15.13
N VAL A 24 20.93 27.70 14.68
CA VAL A 24 19.85 26.84 14.22
C VAL A 24 20.35 26.13 12.97
N LEU A 25 20.73 24.86 13.13
CA LEU A 25 21.00 23.94 12.03
C LEU A 25 19.69 23.76 11.24
N SER A 26 19.49 24.61 10.23
CA SER A 26 18.54 24.34 9.15
C SER A 26 18.99 23.06 8.46
N ARG A 27 18.30 21.96 8.74
CA ARG A 27 18.39 20.76 7.90
C ARG A 27 17.78 21.13 6.55
N ASN A 28 18.64 21.52 5.60
CA ASN A 28 18.24 21.63 4.21
C ASN A 28 17.82 20.23 3.74
N PHE A 29 16.51 20.01 3.62
CA PHE A 29 15.98 18.85 2.92
C PHE A 29 16.36 19.00 1.45
N HIS A 30 17.33 18.20 1.00
CA HIS A 30 17.78 18.16 -0.38
C HIS A 30 16.68 17.50 -1.23
N PHE A 31 15.79 18.31 -1.80
CA PHE A 31 14.80 17.84 -2.78
C PHE A 31 15.47 17.76 -4.15
N THR A 32 15.97 16.59 -4.53
CA THR A 32 16.38 16.34 -5.91
C THR A 32 15.14 15.95 -6.71
N ALA A 33 14.50 16.92 -7.36
CA ALA A 33 13.49 16.66 -8.37
C ALA A 33 14.17 16.05 -9.61
N TYR A 34 14.48 14.75 -9.57
CA TYR A 34 14.91 14.02 -10.76
C TYR A 34 13.66 13.61 -11.55
N GLY A 35 13.12 14.58 -12.29
CA GLY A 35 12.01 14.41 -13.21
C GLY A 35 12.04 15.57 -14.19
N LYS A 36 11.87 15.29 -15.48
CA LYS A 36 11.79 16.33 -16.55
C LYS A 36 10.92 17.48 -16.06
N LYS A 37 11.38 18.72 -16.24
CA LYS A 37 10.59 19.93 -15.97
C LYS A 37 9.33 19.90 -16.83
N ASN A 38 8.25 19.32 -16.31
CA ASN A 38 6.93 19.49 -16.87
C ASN A 38 6.56 20.96 -16.69
N VAL A 39 6.29 21.63 -17.81
CA VAL A 39 6.06 23.08 -17.97
C VAL A 39 4.80 23.57 -17.22
N SER A 40 4.08 22.67 -16.53
CA SER A 40 2.78 22.97 -15.92
C SER A 40 2.81 23.30 -14.43
N ALA A 41 3.93 23.12 -13.72
CA ALA A 41 3.99 23.39 -12.30
C ALA A 41 4.16 24.90 -12.04
N LYS A 42 3.12 25.57 -11.53
CA LYS A 42 3.17 26.99 -11.18
C LYS A 42 3.75 27.12 -9.77
N VAL A 43 4.80 27.92 -9.61
CA VAL A 43 5.35 28.26 -8.29
C VAL A 43 4.74 29.57 -7.85
N SER A 44 4.01 29.57 -6.73
CA SER A 44 3.36 30.77 -6.19
C SER A 44 4.26 31.43 -5.12
N ASP A 45 4.89 32.55 -5.47
CA ASP A 45 5.83 33.29 -4.60
C ASP A 45 5.15 34.16 -3.52
N SER A 46 3.82 34.13 -3.41
CA SER A 46 3.05 35.16 -2.70
C SER A 46 2.78 34.91 -1.21
N ILE A 47 3.09 33.72 -0.68
CA ILE A 47 2.63 33.31 0.68
C ILE A 47 3.78 33.02 1.67
N SER A 48 4.93 32.50 1.23
CA SER A 48 6.11 32.29 2.10
C SER A 48 7.39 32.13 1.29
N THR A 49 8.35 33.02 1.48
CA THR A 49 9.70 32.90 0.89
C THR A 49 10.52 31.73 1.46
N GLN A 50 10.10 31.14 2.58
CA GLN A 50 10.82 30.04 3.24
C GLN A 50 10.46 28.67 2.67
N TYR A 51 9.23 28.49 2.18
CA TYR A 51 8.75 27.23 1.61
C TYR A 51 8.08 27.50 0.27
N PRO A 52 8.79 27.32 -0.86
CA PRO A 52 8.20 27.53 -2.18
C PRO A 52 7.06 26.53 -2.39
N VAL A 53 5.89 27.03 -2.76
CA VAL A 53 4.70 26.22 -3.05
C VAL A 53 4.70 25.86 -4.52
N VAL A 54 4.49 24.58 -4.83
CA VAL A 54 4.42 24.06 -6.19
C VAL A 54 3.02 23.52 -6.44
N ASP A 55 2.30 24.14 -7.36
CA ASP A 55 0.95 23.76 -7.75
C ASP A 55 0.98 22.78 -8.93
N HIS A 56 0.19 21.71 -8.83
CA HIS A 56 0.04 20.70 -9.88
C HIS A 56 -1.45 20.45 -10.15
N GLU A 57 -1.81 20.24 -11.42
CA GLU A 57 -3.18 19.97 -11.86
C GLU A 57 -3.29 18.54 -12.39
N PHE A 58 -4.26 17.78 -11.87
CA PHE A 58 -4.57 16.38 -12.21
C PHE A 58 -6.08 16.17 -12.13
N ASP A 59 -6.60 15.17 -12.85
CA ASP A 59 -8.02 14.82 -12.79
C ASP A 59 -8.37 14.15 -11.45
N ALA A 60 -7.45 13.34 -10.94
CA ALA A 60 -7.60 12.64 -9.68
C ALA A 60 -6.26 12.53 -8.94
N VAL A 61 -6.32 12.60 -7.61
CA VAL A 61 -5.16 12.41 -6.73
C VAL A 61 -5.46 11.29 -5.75
N VAL A 62 -4.65 10.23 -5.78
CA VAL A 62 -4.71 9.10 -4.85
C VAL A 62 -3.63 9.28 -3.80
N VAL A 63 -4.03 9.37 -2.53
CA VAL A 63 -3.10 9.48 -1.40
C VAL A 63 -2.92 8.12 -0.75
N GLY A 64 -1.73 7.54 -0.92
CA GLY A 64 -1.32 6.24 -0.40
C GLY A 64 -1.09 5.21 -1.50
N ALA A 65 0.05 4.51 -1.45
CA ALA A 65 0.43 3.47 -2.41
C ALA A 65 0.44 2.06 -1.81
N GLY A 66 -0.56 1.76 -0.98
CA GLY A 66 -0.86 0.38 -0.54
C GLY A 66 -1.67 -0.40 -1.58
N GLY A 67 -2.19 -1.57 -1.23
CA GLY A 67 -3.00 -2.37 -2.15
C GLY A 67 -4.21 -1.62 -2.73
N ALA A 68 -4.98 -0.95 -1.87
CA ALA A 68 -6.16 -0.18 -2.28
C ALA A 68 -5.77 1.02 -3.18
N GLY A 69 -4.78 1.81 -2.76
CA GLY A 69 -4.37 3.00 -3.49
C GLY A 69 -3.73 2.67 -4.84
N LEU A 70 -2.91 1.62 -4.93
CA LEU A 70 -2.37 1.17 -6.22
C LEU A 70 -3.47 0.66 -7.14
N ARG A 71 -4.45 -0.11 -6.63
CA ARG A 71 -5.58 -0.61 -7.45
C ARG A 71 -6.47 0.53 -7.94
N ALA A 72 -6.70 1.55 -7.12
CA ALA A 72 -7.47 2.74 -7.47
C ALA A 72 -6.72 3.60 -8.50
N ALA A 73 -5.44 3.90 -8.27
CA ALA A 73 -4.63 4.71 -9.18
C ALA A 73 -4.53 4.08 -10.57
N PHE A 74 -4.26 2.77 -10.63
CA PHE A 74 -4.24 2.03 -11.89
C PHE A 74 -5.61 1.97 -12.57
N GLY A 75 -6.70 1.77 -11.82
CA GLY A 75 -8.06 1.77 -12.40
C GLY A 75 -8.44 3.12 -13.01
N LEU A 76 -8.07 4.22 -12.37
CA LEU A 76 -8.26 5.57 -12.90
C LEU A 76 -7.41 5.81 -14.16
N SER A 77 -6.15 5.38 -14.15
CA SER A 77 -5.28 5.50 -15.33
C SER A 77 -5.75 4.63 -16.50
N GLU A 78 -6.25 3.41 -16.27
CA GLU A 78 -6.83 2.57 -17.32
C GLU A 78 -8.11 3.18 -17.92
N ALA A 79 -8.89 3.89 -17.11
CA ALA A 79 -10.05 4.64 -17.59
C ALA A 79 -9.68 5.95 -18.33
N GLY A 80 -8.39 6.28 -18.43
CA GLY A 80 -7.87 7.43 -19.19
C GLY A 80 -7.70 8.73 -18.38
N PHE A 81 -7.89 8.70 -17.06
CA PHE A 81 -7.73 9.89 -16.21
C PHE A 81 -6.26 10.15 -15.88
N ASN A 82 -5.85 11.42 -15.97
CA ASN A 82 -4.54 11.86 -15.52
C ASN A 82 -4.48 11.83 -13.99
N THR A 83 -3.85 10.79 -13.45
CA THR A 83 -3.92 10.45 -12.02
C THR A 83 -2.57 10.58 -11.34
N ALA A 84 -2.50 11.33 -10.25
CA ALA A 84 -1.32 11.38 -9.38
C ALA A 84 -1.47 10.41 -8.21
N CYS A 85 -0.44 9.57 -7.96
CA CYS A 85 -0.38 8.72 -6.77
C CYS A 85 0.72 9.25 -5.83
N VAL A 86 0.31 9.77 -4.67
CA VAL A 86 1.21 10.39 -3.70
C VAL A 86 1.37 9.44 -2.50
N SER A 87 2.59 9.05 -2.18
CA SER A 87 2.87 8.18 -1.04
C SER A 87 4.10 8.65 -0.29
N LYS A 88 4.01 8.65 1.05
CA LYS A 88 5.15 8.92 1.94
C LYS A 88 6.22 7.84 1.86
N LEU A 89 5.80 6.59 1.64
CA LEU A 89 6.68 5.44 1.56
C LEU A 89 6.80 4.97 0.12
N PHE A 90 7.92 4.33 -0.20
CA PHE A 90 8.02 3.58 -1.44
C PHE A 90 6.90 2.52 -1.49
N PRO A 91 6.16 2.35 -2.60
CA PRO A 91 4.92 1.57 -2.64
C PRO A 91 5.01 0.16 -2.03
N THR A 92 6.11 -0.56 -2.27
CA THR A 92 6.29 -1.93 -1.74
C THR A 92 6.63 -2.00 -0.25
N ARG A 93 6.81 -0.86 0.42
CA ARG A 93 7.00 -0.75 1.87
C ARG A 93 5.71 -0.41 2.62
N SER A 94 4.58 -0.31 1.92
CA SER A 94 3.26 -0.15 2.53
C SER A 94 2.88 -1.37 3.38
N HIS A 95 2.10 -1.19 4.45
CA HIS A 95 1.78 -2.26 5.41
C HIS A 95 1.01 -3.44 4.79
N THR A 96 0.40 -3.27 3.61
CA THR A 96 -0.14 -4.38 2.80
C THR A 96 0.88 -5.50 2.60
N VAL A 97 2.18 -5.19 2.52
CA VAL A 97 3.27 -6.18 2.35
C VAL A 97 3.33 -7.20 3.50
N ALA A 98 2.89 -6.81 4.69
CA ALA A 98 2.93 -7.63 5.90
C ALA A 98 1.70 -8.54 6.06
N ALA A 99 0.70 -8.44 5.17
CA ALA A 99 -0.46 -9.32 5.22
C ALA A 99 -0.04 -10.76 4.86
N GLN A 100 -0.46 -11.73 5.68
CA GLN A 100 -0.05 -13.13 5.53
C GLN A 100 -1.20 -14.01 5.07
N GLY A 101 -2.29 -13.99 5.84
CA GLY A 101 -3.34 -15.02 5.83
C GLY A 101 -3.90 -15.36 4.45
N GLY A 102 -4.35 -14.36 3.71
CA GLY A 102 -4.96 -14.57 2.40
C GLY A 102 -5.98 -13.49 2.04
N ILE A 103 -6.68 -13.72 0.94
CA ILE A 103 -7.83 -12.93 0.47
C ILE A 103 -9.04 -13.85 0.30
N ASN A 104 -10.18 -13.47 0.84
CA ASN A 104 -11.38 -14.31 0.82
C ASN A 104 -12.14 -14.14 -0.50
N ALA A 105 -12.43 -15.26 -1.17
CA ALA A 105 -13.30 -15.28 -2.34
C ALA A 105 -13.99 -16.65 -2.44
N ALA A 106 -15.30 -16.64 -2.68
CA ALA A 106 -16.09 -17.86 -2.88
C ALA A 106 -15.88 -18.42 -4.30
N LEU A 107 -14.66 -18.91 -4.58
CA LEU A 107 -14.29 -19.53 -5.86
C LEU A 107 -14.81 -20.97 -5.99
N GLY A 108 -14.99 -21.66 -4.86
CA GLY A 108 -15.41 -23.05 -4.85
C GLY A 108 -14.35 -24.04 -5.37
N ASN A 109 -13.05 -23.76 -5.13
CA ASN A 109 -11.98 -24.61 -5.67
C ASN A 109 -11.70 -25.84 -4.80
N MET A 110 -11.98 -25.78 -3.49
CA MET A 110 -11.77 -26.89 -2.55
C MET A 110 -13.06 -27.70 -2.32
N GLU A 111 -14.18 -26.98 -2.24
CA GLU A 111 -15.52 -27.48 -1.98
C GLU A 111 -16.51 -26.49 -2.60
N ASP A 112 -17.75 -26.92 -2.86
CA ASP A 112 -18.79 -26.01 -3.37
C ASP A 112 -19.00 -24.86 -2.37
N ASP A 113 -18.87 -23.62 -2.83
CA ASP A 113 -19.06 -22.42 -2.03
C ASP A 113 -20.04 -21.45 -2.71
N ASN A 114 -20.62 -20.55 -1.93
CA ASN A 114 -21.53 -19.53 -2.43
C ASN A 114 -21.16 -18.17 -1.81
N TRP A 115 -21.12 -17.13 -2.63
CA TRP A 115 -20.85 -15.77 -2.14
C TRP A 115 -21.86 -15.33 -1.07
N ARG A 116 -23.09 -15.86 -1.08
CA ARG A 116 -24.12 -15.58 -0.06
C ARG A 116 -23.75 -16.15 1.31
N TRP A 117 -22.98 -17.22 1.37
CA TRP A 117 -22.48 -17.76 2.63
C TRP A 117 -21.36 -16.88 3.19
N HIS A 118 -20.47 -16.39 2.30
CA HIS A 118 -19.47 -15.38 2.65
C HIS A 118 -20.13 -14.07 3.14
N PHE A 119 -21.22 -13.63 2.50
CA PHE A 119 -22.03 -12.50 2.93
C PHE A 119 -22.54 -12.69 4.37
N TYR A 120 -23.17 -13.84 4.64
CA TYR A 120 -23.70 -14.14 5.98
C TYR A 120 -22.61 -14.16 7.05
N ASP A 121 -21.47 -14.80 6.78
CA ASP A 121 -20.35 -14.82 7.71
C ASP A 121 -19.80 -13.42 7.99
N THR A 122 -19.81 -12.54 6.98
CA THR A 122 -19.34 -11.16 7.13
C THR A 122 -20.32 -10.31 7.93
N VAL A 123 -21.63 -10.44 7.69
CA VAL A 123 -22.67 -9.73 8.47
C VAL A 123 -22.69 -10.20 9.93
N LYS A 124 -22.57 -11.52 10.15
CA LYS A 124 -22.48 -12.08 11.49
C LYS A 124 -21.16 -11.66 12.17
N GLY A 125 -20.06 -11.68 11.44
CA GLY A 125 -18.73 -11.31 11.94
C GLY A 125 -18.59 -9.82 12.28
N SER A 126 -19.37 -8.95 11.62
CA SER A 126 -19.46 -7.52 11.95
C SER A 126 -20.41 -7.23 13.12
N ASP A 127 -20.97 -8.26 13.77
CA ASP A 127 -21.96 -8.14 14.85
C ASP A 127 -23.16 -7.28 14.44
N TRP A 128 -23.62 -7.45 13.19
CA TRP A 128 -24.71 -6.69 12.55
C TRP A 128 -24.51 -5.17 12.46
N LEU A 129 -23.32 -4.67 12.77
CA LEU A 129 -22.98 -3.25 12.66
C LEU A 129 -22.56 -2.86 11.23
N GLY A 130 -22.17 -3.82 10.41
CA GLY A 130 -21.71 -3.56 9.04
C GLY A 130 -22.85 -3.31 8.06
N ASP A 131 -22.66 -2.32 7.18
CA ASP A 131 -23.62 -1.97 6.13
C ASP A 131 -23.77 -3.12 5.11
N GLN A 132 -24.98 -3.65 5.02
CA GLN A 132 -25.24 -4.89 4.26
C GLN A 132 -25.15 -4.68 2.75
N ASP A 133 -25.44 -3.48 2.23
CA ASP A 133 -25.26 -3.13 0.82
C ASP A 133 -23.77 -3.18 0.41
N ALA A 134 -22.89 -2.62 1.24
CA ALA A 134 -21.45 -2.67 1.03
C ALA A 134 -20.90 -4.09 1.16
N ILE A 135 -21.34 -4.85 2.16
CA ILE A 135 -20.92 -6.25 2.35
C ILE A 135 -21.42 -7.13 1.18
N HIS A 136 -22.63 -6.88 0.69
CA HIS A 136 -23.18 -7.56 -0.48
C HIS A 136 -22.29 -7.36 -1.70
N TYR A 137 -21.99 -6.10 -2.04
CA TYR A 137 -21.11 -5.78 -3.16
C TYR A 137 -19.72 -6.41 -3.01
N MET A 138 -19.11 -6.28 -1.84
CA MET A 138 -17.78 -6.83 -1.57
C MET A 138 -17.73 -8.35 -1.77
N THR A 139 -18.71 -9.08 -1.25
CA THR A 139 -18.70 -10.55 -1.27
C THR A 139 -19.09 -11.13 -2.62
N GLU A 140 -19.99 -10.47 -3.36
CA GLU A 140 -20.34 -10.82 -4.73
C GLU A 140 -19.19 -10.56 -5.71
N GLN A 141 -18.46 -9.45 -5.55
CA GLN A 141 -17.33 -9.08 -6.43
C GLN A 141 -16.00 -9.77 -6.07
N ALA A 142 -15.91 -10.42 -4.91
CA ALA A 142 -14.68 -11.07 -4.45
C ALA A 142 -14.12 -12.13 -5.43
N PRO A 143 -14.92 -13.05 -6.01
CA PRO A 143 -14.43 -14.01 -7.00
C PRO A 143 -13.78 -13.35 -8.22
N ALA A 144 -14.45 -12.36 -8.82
CA ALA A 144 -13.94 -11.65 -9.99
C ALA A 144 -12.64 -10.89 -9.66
N SER A 145 -12.59 -10.24 -8.50
CA SER A 145 -11.42 -9.48 -8.04
C SER A 145 -10.19 -10.37 -7.80
N VAL A 146 -10.38 -11.59 -7.26
CA VAL A 146 -9.26 -12.53 -7.05
C VAL A 146 -8.77 -13.11 -8.37
N ILE A 147 -9.68 -13.41 -9.30
CA ILE A 147 -9.31 -13.87 -10.65
C ILE A 147 -8.55 -12.78 -11.41
N GLU A 148 -8.93 -11.51 -11.27
CA GLU A 148 -8.20 -10.38 -11.83
C GLU A 148 -6.74 -10.32 -11.32
N LEU A 149 -6.53 -10.51 -10.01
CA LEU A 149 -5.18 -10.53 -9.43
C LEU A 149 -4.35 -11.72 -9.95
N GLU A 150 -4.96 -12.88 -10.12
CA GLU A 150 -4.29 -14.05 -10.69
C GLU A 150 -3.88 -13.81 -12.14
N ASN A 151 -4.76 -13.20 -12.94
CA ASN A 151 -4.47 -12.78 -14.32
C ASN A 151 -3.37 -11.72 -14.41
N TYR A 152 -3.17 -10.89 -13.39
CA TYR A 152 -2.02 -9.98 -13.30
C TYR A 152 -0.70 -10.70 -12.98
N GLY A 153 -0.73 -12.01 -12.76
CA GLY A 153 0.43 -12.83 -12.44
C GLY A 153 0.69 -12.95 -10.95
N MET A 154 -0.32 -12.78 -10.08
CA MET A 154 -0.16 -13.05 -8.65
C MET A 154 0.08 -14.56 -8.44
N PRO A 155 1.21 -14.95 -7.80
CA PRO A 155 1.62 -16.35 -7.69
C PRO A 155 0.87 -17.08 -6.57
N PHE A 156 -0.44 -17.26 -6.72
CA PHE A 156 -1.26 -18.05 -5.79
C PHE A 156 -0.72 -19.48 -5.63
N SER A 157 -0.80 -19.99 -4.41
CA SER A 157 -0.63 -21.42 -4.16
C SER A 157 -1.66 -22.21 -4.97
N ARG A 158 -1.30 -23.42 -5.39
CA ARG A 158 -2.12 -24.23 -6.32
C ARG A 158 -2.62 -25.51 -5.67
N THR A 159 -3.80 -25.96 -6.09
CA THR A 159 -4.30 -27.31 -5.83
C THR A 159 -3.69 -28.31 -6.80
N GLU A 160 -3.94 -29.61 -6.61
CA GLU A 160 -3.51 -30.66 -7.54
C GLU A 160 -4.06 -30.44 -8.97
N ASP A 161 -5.26 -29.86 -9.07
CA ASP A 161 -5.92 -29.50 -10.33
C ASP A 161 -5.40 -28.21 -10.98
N GLY A 162 -4.41 -27.53 -10.37
CA GLY A 162 -3.86 -26.26 -10.86
C GLY A 162 -4.74 -25.03 -10.59
N LYS A 163 -5.83 -25.17 -9.83
CA LYS A 163 -6.67 -24.05 -9.38
C LYS A 163 -6.04 -23.33 -8.19
N ILE A 164 -6.55 -22.16 -7.85
CA ILE A 164 -6.09 -21.39 -6.68
C ILE A 164 -6.42 -22.16 -5.40
N TYR A 165 -5.39 -22.45 -4.61
CA TYR A 165 -5.52 -23.08 -3.30
C TYR A 165 -6.22 -22.14 -2.31
N GLN A 166 -7.15 -22.70 -1.55
CA GLN A 166 -7.90 -21.99 -0.52
C GLN A 166 -7.76 -22.72 0.81
N ARG A 167 -7.49 -21.96 1.88
CA ARG A 167 -7.35 -22.50 3.24
C ARG A 167 -8.54 -22.13 4.11
N ALA A 168 -8.70 -22.86 5.21
CA ALA A 168 -9.63 -22.49 6.27
C ALA A 168 -9.17 -21.22 6.98
N PHE A 169 -10.13 -20.38 7.36
CA PHE A 169 -9.89 -19.18 8.16
C PHE A 169 -10.97 -19.00 9.22
N GLY A 170 -10.66 -18.28 10.29
CA GLY A 170 -11.59 -18.06 11.39
C GLY A 170 -12.87 -17.34 10.93
N GLY A 171 -14.01 -17.78 11.45
CA GLY A 171 -15.31 -17.15 11.17
C GLY A 171 -15.90 -17.46 9.79
N GLN A 172 -15.39 -18.48 9.09
CA GLN A 172 -15.90 -18.88 7.77
C GLN A 172 -16.66 -20.19 7.85
N SER A 173 -17.89 -20.20 7.37
CA SER A 173 -18.79 -21.35 7.42
C SER A 173 -19.50 -21.64 6.10
N LEU A 174 -19.90 -22.89 5.91
CA LEU A 174 -20.75 -23.29 4.79
C LEU A 174 -22.23 -23.21 5.20
N LYS A 175 -23.14 -23.09 4.21
CA LYS A 175 -24.59 -23.16 4.39
C LYS A 175 -25.12 -22.24 5.52
N PHE A 176 -24.75 -20.97 5.51
CA PHE A 176 -25.20 -19.96 6.49
C PHE A 176 -24.94 -20.36 7.96
N GLY A 177 -23.74 -20.86 8.28
CA GLY A 177 -23.37 -21.24 9.66
C GLY A 177 -23.65 -22.68 10.05
N LYS A 178 -24.28 -23.49 9.18
CA LYS A 178 -24.75 -24.84 9.52
C LYS A 178 -23.92 -25.96 8.89
N GLY A 179 -23.09 -25.64 7.90
CA GLY A 179 -22.38 -26.60 7.05
C GLY A 179 -20.94 -26.90 7.47
N GLY A 180 -20.50 -26.48 8.66
CA GLY A 180 -19.11 -26.64 9.10
C GLY A 180 -18.18 -25.53 8.60
N GLN A 181 -16.88 -25.78 8.71
CA GLN A 181 -15.81 -24.85 8.36
C GLN A 181 -15.66 -24.73 6.84
N ALA A 182 -15.61 -23.49 6.33
CA ALA A 182 -15.37 -23.23 4.92
C ALA A 182 -13.89 -22.99 4.59
N HIS A 183 -13.50 -23.30 3.36
CA HIS A 183 -12.16 -23.09 2.79
C HIS A 183 -12.20 -22.09 1.63
N ARG A 184 -12.27 -20.79 1.95
CA ARG A 184 -12.39 -19.72 0.92
C ARG A 184 -11.30 -18.66 0.95
N CYS A 185 -10.31 -18.82 1.82
CA CYS A 185 -9.19 -17.90 1.94
C CYS A 185 -8.08 -18.26 0.93
N CYS A 186 -8.04 -17.57 -0.20
CA CYS A 186 -7.02 -17.74 -1.23
C CYS A 186 -5.68 -17.19 -0.74
N CYS A 187 -4.59 -17.97 -0.83
CA CYS A 187 -3.32 -17.55 -0.26
C CYS A 187 -2.12 -17.80 -1.18
N VAL A 188 -1.04 -17.08 -0.88
CA VAL A 188 0.31 -17.34 -1.40
C VAL A 188 1.16 -17.79 -0.23
N ALA A 189 1.12 -19.09 0.08
CA ALA A 189 1.67 -19.63 1.33
C ALA A 189 1.21 -18.77 2.54
N ASP A 190 2.16 -18.11 3.19
CA ASP A 190 2.01 -17.20 4.33
C ASP A 190 2.45 -15.75 4.01
N ARG A 191 2.54 -15.39 2.72
CA ARG A 191 3.05 -14.09 2.23
C ARG A 191 2.14 -13.44 1.19
N THR A 192 0.83 -13.62 1.36
CA THR A 192 -0.16 -13.15 0.38
C THR A 192 -0.06 -11.64 0.13
N GLY A 193 0.14 -10.84 1.16
CA GLY A 193 0.28 -9.39 1.08
C GLY A 193 1.54 -8.93 0.34
N HIS A 194 2.66 -9.63 0.57
CA HIS A 194 3.90 -9.37 -0.16
C HIS A 194 3.70 -9.57 -1.67
N SER A 195 3.17 -10.73 -2.05
CA SER A 195 2.90 -11.06 -3.45
C SER A 195 1.89 -10.08 -4.08
N LEU A 196 0.78 -9.79 -3.40
CA LEU A 196 -0.25 -8.87 -3.88
C LEU A 196 0.32 -7.47 -4.17
N LEU A 197 1.10 -6.92 -3.25
CA LEU A 197 1.64 -5.57 -3.39
C LEU A 197 2.69 -5.49 -4.51
N HIS A 198 3.53 -6.51 -4.65
CA HIS A 198 4.51 -6.57 -5.72
C HIS A 198 3.86 -6.76 -7.10
N THR A 199 2.80 -7.58 -7.21
CA THR A 199 2.04 -7.75 -8.45
C THR A 199 1.37 -6.43 -8.87
N LEU A 200 0.67 -5.76 -7.94
CA LEU A 200 0.03 -4.48 -8.23
C LEU A 200 1.04 -3.39 -8.60
N TYR A 201 2.17 -3.32 -7.89
CA TYR A 201 3.22 -2.34 -8.21
C TYR A 201 3.84 -2.60 -9.59
N GLY A 202 4.05 -3.87 -9.96
CA GLY A 202 4.48 -4.26 -11.31
C GLY A 202 3.49 -3.82 -12.39
N ARG A 203 2.19 -4.04 -12.16
CA ARG A 203 1.12 -3.66 -13.08
C ARG A 203 1.02 -2.14 -13.28
N VAL A 204 1.05 -1.37 -12.19
CA VAL A 204 1.03 0.10 -12.24
C VAL A 204 2.21 0.63 -13.04
N ARG A 205 3.42 0.08 -12.85
CA ARG A 205 4.61 0.47 -13.61
C ARG A 205 4.45 0.19 -15.10
N SER A 206 3.90 -0.97 -15.46
CA SER A 206 3.67 -1.33 -16.88
C SER A 206 2.66 -0.37 -17.54
N CYS A 207 1.60 0.01 -16.83
CA CYS A 207 0.61 0.96 -17.32
C CYS A 207 1.21 2.36 -17.52
N LEU A 208 1.96 2.88 -16.54
CA LEU A 208 2.58 4.20 -16.62
C LEU A 208 3.66 4.28 -17.71
N TRP A 209 4.48 3.23 -17.87
CA TRP A 209 5.45 3.17 -18.97
C TRP A 209 4.78 3.16 -20.34
N GLY A 210 3.65 2.45 -20.46
CA GLY A 210 2.83 2.46 -21.68
C GLY A 210 2.11 3.78 -21.95
N TRP A 211 2.01 4.66 -20.94
CA TRP A 211 1.49 6.03 -21.07
C TRP A 211 2.60 7.00 -21.49
N GLU A 212 3.80 6.92 -20.92
CA GLU A 212 4.94 7.77 -21.32
C GLU A 212 5.45 7.49 -22.75
N GLN A 213 5.13 6.32 -23.33
CA GLN A 213 5.35 6.07 -24.76
C GLN A 213 4.21 6.58 -25.67
N ARG A 214 3.06 6.96 -25.10
CA ARG A 214 1.86 7.41 -25.84
C ARG A 214 1.66 8.93 -25.82
N SER A 215 2.34 9.65 -24.93
CA SER A 215 2.41 11.11 -24.81
C SER A 215 3.70 11.67 -25.41
#